data_AF-A0A1H8YQC7-F1
#
_entry.id   AF-A0A1H8YQC7-F1
#
_cell.length_a   1.000
_cell.length_b   1.000
_cell.length_c   1.000
_cell.angle_alpha   90.00
_cell.angle_beta   90.00
_cell.angle_gamma   90.00
#
_symmetry.space_group_name_H-M   'P 1'
#
loop_
_entity.id
_entity.type
_entity.pdbx_description
1 polymer ?
#
loop_
_entity_poly.entity_id
_entity_poly.type
_entity_poly.pdbx_seq_one_letter_code
_entity_poly.pdbx_strand_id
1 'polypeptide(L)'
;MSIRKVTTVVSVTVAALGLAAPAEAAAPPPTWAPCTQLAASWPKDAGTSAECTTVTVPVDYSRPDGRTTELAVDRIPASDQAHRRGVLVLNPGGPGGPG
;
A
#
# COMPACT_ATOMS: atom_id res chain seq x y z
N MET A 1 -45.06 -43.74 -45.13
CA MET A 1 -43.71 -43.30 -45.53
C MET A 1 -43.54 -41.85 -45.09
N SER A 2 -42.81 -41.59 -44.00
CA SER A 2 -42.49 -40.22 -43.56
C SER A 2 -41.13 -40.23 -42.85
N ILE A 3 -40.13 -39.70 -43.54
CA ILE A 3 -38.73 -39.57 -43.06
C ILE A 3 -38.63 -38.26 -42.27
N ARG A 4 -38.27 -38.33 -40.99
CA ARG A 4 -37.92 -37.15 -40.18
C ARG A 4 -36.41 -36.99 -40.20
N LYS A 5 -35.92 -35.90 -40.79
CA LYS A 5 -34.50 -35.51 -40.80
C LYS A 5 -34.09 -35.04 -39.41
N VAL A 6 -33.05 -35.64 -38.85
CA VAL A 6 -32.44 -35.25 -37.56
C VAL A 6 -31.26 -34.34 -37.88
N THR A 7 -31.30 -33.09 -37.42
CA THR A 7 -30.24 -32.10 -37.62
C THR A 7 -29.49 -31.94 -36.30
N THR A 8 -28.27 -32.46 -36.23
CA THR A 8 -27.41 -32.37 -35.05
C THR A 8 -26.68 -31.03 -35.05
N VAL A 9 -26.90 -30.21 -34.02
CA VAL A 9 -26.15 -28.95 -33.79
C VAL A 9 -24.96 -29.27 -32.89
N VAL A 10 -23.75 -28.97 -33.35
CA VAL A 10 -22.51 -29.12 -32.55
C VAL A 10 -22.16 -27.75 -31.97
N SER A 11 -22.29 -27.59 -30.65
CA SER A 11 -21.89 -26.39 -29.93
C SER A 11 -20.39 -26.46 -29.60
N VAL A 12 -19.63 -25.44 -30.01
CA VAL A 12 -18.22 -25.24 -29.65
C VAL A 12 -18.15 -24.29 -28.46
N THR A 13 -17.75 -24.79 -27.30
CA THR A 13 -17.58 -23.99 -26.08
C THR A 13 -16.15 -23.47 -26.00
N VAL A 14 -15.95 -22.15 -26.12
CA VAL A 14 -14.67 -21.49 -25.89
C VAL A 14 -14.48 -21.31 -24.39
N ALA A 15 -13.56 -22.05 -23.78
CA ALA A 15 -13.19 -21.89 -22.37
C ALA A 15 -12.29 -20.66 -22.23
N ALA A 16 -12.82 -19.56 -21.70
CA ALA A 16 -12.04 -18.39 -21.31
C ALA A 16 -11.29 -18.69 -20.00
N LEU A 17 -9.99 -18.98 -20.10
CA LEU A 17 -9.07 -19.02 -18.96
C LEU A 17 -8.81 -17.58 -18.51
N GLY A 18 -9.52 -17.13 -17.47
CA GLY A 18 -9.30 -15.82 -16.87
C GLY A 18 -7.93 -15.74 -16.21
N LEU A 19 -7.10 -14.76 -16.61
CA LEU A 19 -5.91 -14.38 -15.85
C LEU A 19 -6.37 -13.69 -14.56
N ALA A 20 -6.38 -14.40 -13.43
CA ALA A 20 -6.47 -13.78 -12.13
C ALA A 20 -5.09 -13.19 -11.77
N ALA A 21 -5.00 -11.86 -11.68
CA ALA A 21 -3.82 -11.22 -11.09
C ALA A 21 -3.73 -11.60 -9.60
N PRO A 22 -2.52 -11.79 -9.05
CA PRO A 22 -2.37 -11.98 -7.62
C PRO A 22 -2.90 -10.73 -6.89
N ALA A 23 -3.79 -10.94 -5.93
CA ALA A 23 -4.21 -9.88 -5.03
C ALA A 23 -3.06 -9.59 -4.08
N GLU A 24 -2.41 -8.42 -4.24
CA GLU A 24 -1.53 -7.89 -3.20
C GLU A 24 -2.37 -7.62 -1.95
N ALA A 25 -2.05 -8.31 -0.85
CA ALA A 25 -2.67 -8.03 0.43
C ALA A 25 -2.32 -6.58 0.82
N ALA A 26 -3.34 -5.75 1.01
CA ALA A 26 -3.14 -4.41 1.51
C ALA A 26 -2.51 -4.49 2.91
N ALA A 27 -1.38 -3.80 3.10
CA ALA A 27 -0.78 -3.67 4.42
C ALA A 27 -1.78 -3.03 5.40
N PRO A 28 -1.79 -3.45 6.68
CA PRO A 28 -2.63 -2.80 7.68
C PRO A 28 -2.28 -1.30 7.75
N PRO A 29 -3.26 -0.45 8.04
CA PRO A 29 -3.00 0.98 8.18
C PRO A 29 -1.99 1.21 9.32
N PRO A 30 -1.04 2.14 9.15
CA PRO A 30 -0.07 2.44 10.20
C PRO A 30 -0.77 3.04 11.42
N THR A 31 -0.30 2.64 12.59
CA THR A 31 -0.73 3.21 13.87
C THR A 31 0.10 4.44 14.17
N TRP A 32 -0.58 5.58 14.32
CA TRP A 32 0.06 6.87 14.59
C TRP A 32 0.02 7.20 16.07
N ALA A 33 1.09 7.79 16.56
CA ALA A 33 1.22 8.21 17.95
C ALA A 33 1.97 9.56 18.04
N PRO A 34 1.89 10.29 19.16
CA PRO A 34 2.77 11.42 19.40
C PRO A 34 4.24 11.01 19.22
N CYS A 35 5.02 11.82 18.50
CA CYS A 35 6.41 11.49 18.17
C CYS A 35 7.32 11.25 19.38
N THR A 36 6.98 11.87 20.51
CA THR A 36 7.64 11.65 21.81
C THR A 36 7.56 10.21 22.30
N GLN A 37 6.64 9.40 21.78
CA GLN A 37 6.45 8.01 22.18
C GLN A 37 7.30 7.01 21.37
N LEU A 38 7.82 7.39 20.19
CA LEU A 38 8.57 6.47 19.33
C LEU A 38 10.09 6.53 19.52
N ALA A 39 10.69 7.70 19.74
CA ALA A 39 12.13 7.78 20.02
C ALA A 39 12.53 9.09 20.71
N ALA A 40 13.41 9.00 21.71
CA ALA A 40 14.01 10.17 22.35
C ALA A 40 14.88 11.01 21.39
N SER A 41 15.35 10.39 20.31
CA SER A 41 16.16 11.01 19.25
C SER A 41 15.34 11.64 18.13
N TRP A 42 14.00 11.57 18.17
CA TRP A 42 13.16 12.20 17.15
C TRP A 42 13.31 13.73 17.23
N PRO A 43 13.42 14.44 16.09
CA PRO A 43 13.45 15.89 16.08
C PRO A 43 12.26 16.48 16.85
N LYS A 44 12.54 17.13 17.97
CA LYS A 44 11.51 17.74 18.84
C LYS A 44 10.84 18.94 18.19
N ASP A 45 11.41 19.42 17.09
CA ASP A 45 10.97 20.61 16.36
C ASP A 45 9.93 20.28 15.27
N ALA A 46 9.46 19.02 15.18
CA ALA A 46 8.44 18.58 14.21
C ALA A 46 7.06 19.28 14.36
N GLY A 47 6.95 20.29 15.22
CA GLY A 47 5.70 20.97 15.54
C GLY A 47 4.87 20.15 16.52
N THR A 48 4.09 20.84 17.35
CA THR A 48 3.28 20.22 18.41
C THR A 48 2.16 19.32 17.89
N SER A 49 1.87 19.36 16.58
CA SER A 49 0.83 18.56 15.92
C SER A 49 1.36 17.36 15.14
N ALA A 50 2.67 17.09 15.16
CA ALA A 50 3.21 15.94 14.45
C ALA A 50 2.82 14.61 15.12
N GLU A 51 2.42 13.66 14.29
CA GLU A 51 2.25 12.27 14.67
C GLU A 51 3.29 11.44 13.94
N CYS A 52 3.76 10.38 14.58
CA CYS A 52 4.83 9.54 14.07
C CYS A 52 4.44 8.06 14.08
N THR A 53 5.09 7.31 13.21
CA THR A 53 4.93 5.86 13.07
C THR A 53 6.20 5.26 12.44
N THR A 54 6.23 3.93 12.31
CA THR A 54 7.22 3.22 11.50
C THR A 54 6.53 2.42 10.40
N VAL A 55 7.21 2.29 9.26
CA VAL A 55 6.78 1.45 8.14
C VAL A 55 7.85 0.39 7.90
N THR A 56 7.49 -0.88 8.05
CA THR A 56 8.38 -2.01 7.76
C THR A 56 8.46 -2.24 6.25
N VAL A 57 9.68 -2.28 5.71
CA VAL A 57 9.96 -2.54 4.29
C VAL A 57 11.00 -3.64 4.13
N PRO A 58 10.97 -4.41 3.03
CA PRO A 58 12.03 -5.38 2.75
C PRO A 58 13.34 -4.65 2.42
N VAL A 59 14.46 -5.19 2.90
CA VAL A 59 15.80 -4.73 2.53
C VAL A 59 16.08 -5.05 1.05
N ASP A 60 15.48 -6.12 0.54
CA ASP A 60 15.64 -6.61 -0.81
C ASP A 60 14.25 -6.92 -1.39
N TYR A 61 13.73 -6.03 -2.24
CA TYR A 61 12.40 -6.18 -2.84
C TYR A 61 12.26 -7.40 -3.77
N SER A 62 13.36 -8.01 -4.23
CA SER A 62 13.31 -9.29 -4.95
C SER A 62 13.00 -10.49 -4.04
N ARG A 63 13.15 -10.30 -2.72
CA ARG A 63 12.84 -11.26 -1.66
C ARG A 63 11.97 -10.58 -0.59
N PRO A 64 10.67 -10.32 -0.88
CA PRO A 64 9.79 -9.53 -0.02
C PRO A 64 9.59 -10.13 1.38
N ASP A 65 9.68 -11.47 1.50
CA ASP A 65 9.58 -12.19 2.78
C ASP A 65 10.94 -12.31 3.52
N GLY A 66 11.97 -11.60 3.03
CA GLY A 66 13.32 -11.63 3.57
C GLY A 66 13.54 -10.72 4.78
N ARG A 67 14.78 -10.24 4.95
CA ARG A 67 15.08 -9.26 6.01
C ARG A 67 14.35 -7.96 5.76
N THR A 68 13.87 -7.34 6.82
CA THR A 68 13.19 -6.05 6.80
C THR A 68 13.97 -4.97 7.55
N THR A 69 13.59 -3.73 7.30
CA THR A 69 14.00 -2.55 8.08
C THR A 69 12.78 -1.66 8.31
N GLU A 70 12.86 -0.80 9.30
CA GLU A 70 11.82 0.19 9.59
C GLU A 70 12.20 1.55 9.03
N LEU A 71 11.25 2.18 8.34
CA LEU A 71 11.32 3.58 7.94
C LEU A 71 10.56 4.41 8.97
N ALA A 72 11.24 5.40 9.55
CA ALA A 72 10.60 6.40 10.39
C ALA A 72 9.75 7.34 9.51
N VAL A 73 8.50 7.58 9.89
CA VAL A 73 7.60 8.48 9.18
C VAL A 73 6.89 9.38 10.18
N ASP A 74 6.94 10.69 9.97
CA ASP A 74 6.09 11.66 10.63
C ASP A 74 5.02 12.20 9.68
N ARG A 75 3.98 12.79 10.27
CA ARG A 75 2.96 13.53 9.54
C ARG A 75 2.44 14.67 10.36
N ILE A 76 2.02 15.73 9.68
CA ILE A 76 1.17 16.76 10.23
C ILE A 76 -0.24 16.52 9.66
N PRO A 77 -1.24 16.17 10.50
CA PRO A 77 -2.61 16.03 10.03
C PRO A 77 -3.11 17.35 9.42
N ALA A 78 -3.91 17.25 8.35
CA ALA A 78 -4.58 18.43 7.79
C ALA A 78 -5.40 19.14 8.89
N SER A 79 -5.32 20.45 8.95
CA SER A 79 -6.11 21.25 9.90
C SER A 79 -7.62 21.09 9.66
N ASP A 80 -8.03 20.87 8.41
CA ASP A 80 -9.39 20.54 8.00
C ASP A 80 -9.46 19.10 7.47
N GLN A 81 -9.92 18.19 8.32
CA GLN A 81 -10.10 16.79 7.97
C GLN A 81 -11.28 16.56 7.01
N ALA A 82 -12.29 17.44 7.02
CA ALA A 82 -13.47 17.30 6.17
C ALA A 82 -13.17 17.59 4.70
N HIS A 83 -12.22 18.50 4.44
CA HIS A 83 -11.80 18.89 3.08
C HIS A 83 -10.41 18.36 2.69
N ARG A 84 -9.86 17.39 3.45
CA ARG A 84 -8.57 16.76 3.15
C ARG A 84 -8.59 16.11 1.76
N ARG A 85 -7.60 16.45 0.93
CA ARG A 85 -7.46 15.91 -0.44
C ARG A 85 -6.60 14.66 -0.55
N GLY A 86 -5.64 14.47 0.35
CA GLY A 86 -4.70 13.35 0.27
C GLY A 86 -3.47 13.54 1.16
N VAL A 87 -2.38 12.86 0.80
CA VAL A 87 -1.06 13.00 1.44
C VAL A 87 -0.14 13.76 0.49
N LEU A 88 0.54 14.78 1.02
CA LEU A 88 1.72 15.36 0.38
C LEU A 88 2.95 14.72 1.03
N VAL A 89 3.79 14.08 0.22
CA VAL A 89 5.05 13.47 0.69
C VAL A 89 6.19 14.41 0.29
N LEU A 90 7.04 14.73 1.27
CA LEU A 90 8.19 15.60 1.07
C LEU A 90 9.48 14.76 1.07
N ASN A 91 10.43 15.16 0.24
CA ASN A 91 11.80 14.69 0.26
C ASN A 91 12.71 15.91 0.13
N PRO A 92 13.40 16.34 1.20
CA PRO A 92 14.21 17.55 1.19
C PRO A 92 15.48 17.43 0.33
N GLY A 93 15.86 16.21 -0.09
CA GLY A 93 17.00 15.94 -0.97
C GLY A 93 18.26 15.45 -0.24
N GLY A 94 19.41 15.52 -0.94
CA GLY A 94 20.79 15.23 -0.48
C GLY A 94 20.96 13.99 0.39
N PRO A 95 21.20 12.77 -0.11
CA PRO A 95 21.03 11.54 0.68
C PRO A 95 21.70 11.53 2.08
N GLY A 96 20.97 11.00 3.07
CA GLY A 96 21.47 10.78 4.44
C GLY A 96 20.99 11.82 5.47
N GLY A 97 20.38 12.92 5.03
CA GLY A 97 19.67 13.84 5.92
C GLY A 97 18.29 13.30 6.35
N PRO A 98 17.73 13.79 7.47
CA PRO A 98 16.34 13.52 7.82
C PRO A 98 15.39 14.11 6.76
N GLY A 99 14.25 13.43 6.59
CA GLY A 99 13.14 13.88 5.75
C GLY A 99 12.40 15.07 6.32
#